data_AF-A0A371CH40-F1
#
_entry.id   AF-A0A371CH40-F1
#
_cell.length_a   1.000
_cell.length_b   1.000
_cell.length_c   1.000
_cell.angle_alpha   90.00
_cell.angle_beta   90.00
_cell.angle_gamma   90.00
#
_symmetry.space_group_name_H-M   'P 1'
#
loop_
_entity.id
_entity.type
_entity.pdbx_description
1 polymer ?
#
loop_
_entity_poly.entity_id
_entity_poly.type
_entity_poly.pdbx_seq_one_letter_code
_entity_poly.pdbx_strand_id
1 'polypeptide(L)'
;MGAALALMAQMCADVVLRDKMINAGIVQRAIPLLQYNATRKIALGALAILTQFKSSTATTHLIALSSPELASLALSRPEDCPTVELVVIVLAQTLRVTLIAADLPSASFLERLQLPTVVEAIQSILRRPRVSFSIITHAIDMFAALTLYRPPPRMDMPSLTPFLTAFARCNNIRTRAIAISGVMRLPVTENPGIPPLFSQSRLEESVHRGVPEHLACPLMEFGPGPMKTDILVIIDSSYKYRCAMAEAEANRESDLCSLGRRLADLVQVHDFAIGDKLVDISPSQHPPRTAPFTSWIDCLHLCSQALRSQLNPSLTDLDAADVLEMRFLYYRGHLDSVFSIARAAIQRSPDLAYAYFFLGMQDGREESLRMARRGLLCPQMTPFVRTQLLCRTATHAAHLGFALLRSPSPYGIEEGVALVEAALHDTDTFLEEASPDNLWRLLILDWKIILTVLTKGPELSHELSELEFIEFIGYDIAPRQLNAARDLLLSSSTSGYQEWDHVVKRYDEFDRSLRTYAQSPVPDLWFTQIGSCNVEYMPQRDDHTFRLHPSEMYKCSWCNKPSSVLRKCGRCGQTVYCNSNCQRLHWDTHKAACVRGL
;
A
#
# COMPACT_ATOMS: atom_id res chain seq x y z
N MET A 1 4.11 46.23 -1.88
CA MET A 1 4.20 44.89 -2.50
C MET A 1 3.70 43.77 -1.59
N GLY A 2 4.11 43.67 -0.32
CA GLY A 2 3.66 42.61 0.60
C GLY A 2 2.13 42.48 0.72
N ALA A 3 1.40 43.57 0.98
CA ALA A 3 -0.06 43.54 1.09
C ALA A 3 -0.76 43.03 -0.19
N ALA A 4 -0.28 43.41 -1.37
CA ALA A 4 -0.80 42.91 -2.64
C ALA A 4 -0.56 41.40 -2.79
N LEU A 5 0.62 40.90 -2.37
CA LEU A 5 0.91 39.47 -2.37
C LEU A 5 0.00 38.70 -1.42
N ALA A 6 -0.27 39.23 -0.22
CA ALA A 6 -1.18 38.62 0.73
C ALA A 6 -2.60 38.47 0.15
N LEU A 7 -3.13 39.52 -0.48
CA LEU A 7 -4.44 39.48 -1.14
C LEU A 7 -4.46 38.47 -2.30
N MET A 8 -3.44 38.48 -3.16
CA MET A 8 -3.32 37.51 -4.25
C MET A 8 -3.24 36.07 -3.72
N ALA A 9 -2.55 35.85 -2.59
CA ALA A 9 -2.46 34.55 -1.95
C ALA A 9 -3.80 34.07 -1.37
N GLN A 10 -4.58 34.96 -0.75
CA GLN A 10 -5.93 34.61 -0.27
C GLN A 10 -6.85 34.21 -1.44
N MET A 11 -6.74 34.89 -2.58
CA MET A 11 -7.47 34.51 -3.79
C MET A 11 -7.10 33.11 -4.30
N CYS A 12 -5.90 32.62 -3.97
CA CYS A 12 -5.45 31.28 -4.36
C CYS A 12 -6.16 30.13 -3.63
N ALA A 13 -7.02 30.42 -2.64
CA ALA A 13 -7.94 29.43 -2.08
C ALA A 13 -8.96 28.93 -3.12
N ASP A 14 -9.32 29.77 -4.10
CA ASP A 14 -10.09 29.39 -5.27
C ASP A 14 -9.16 28.86 -6.37
N VAL A 15 -9.40 27.64 -6.84
CA VAL A 15 -8.53 26.97 -7.83
C VAL A 15 -8.42 27.72 -9.15
N VAL A 16 -9.52 28.32 -9.63
CA VAL A 16 -9.51 29.05 -10.90
C VAL A 16 -8.70 30.33 -10.77
N LEU A 17 -8.88 31.05 -9.67
CA LEU A 17 -8.12 32.27 -9.38
C LEU A 17 -6.64 31.94 -9.14
N ARG A 18 -6.35 30.88 -8.38
CA ARG A 18 -5.00 30.39 -8.15
C ARG A 18 -4.26 30.11 -9.45
N ASP A 19 -4.87 29.35 -10.36
CA ASP A 19 -4.23 29.01 -11.64
C ASP A 19 -3.99 30.27 -12.49
N LYS A 20 -4.91 31.25 -12.44
CA LYS A 20 -4.69 32.58 -13.05
C LYS A 20 -3.54 33.35 -12.40
N MET A 21 -3.43 33.34 -11.07
CA MET A 21 -2.36 34.02 -10.34
C MET A 21 -0.99 33.37 -10.61
N ILE A 22 -0.95 32.04 -10.69
CA ILE A 22 0.23 31.27 -11.11
C ILE A 22 0.67 31.71 -12.50
N ASN A 23 -0.25 31.75 -13.47
CA ASN A 23 0.05 32.18 -14.83
C ASN A 23 0.47 33.67 -14.90
N ALA A 24 -0.02 34.50 -13.97
CA ALA A 24 0.40 35.89 -13.83
C ALA A 24 1.78 36.07 -13.14
N GLY A 25 2.45 34.96 -12.78
CA GLY A 25 3.80 34.97 -12.24
C GLY A 25 3.90 35.23 -10.74
N ILE A 26 2.88 34.86 -9.95
CA ILE A 26 2.89 35.09 -8.49
C ILE A 26 4.08 34.43 -7.78
N VAL A 27 4.50 33.24 -8.22
CA VAL A 27 5.63 32.52 -7.62
C VAL A 27 6.95 33.26 -7.86
N GLN A 28 7.18 33.70 -9.10
CA GLN A 28 8.37 34.46 -9.49
C GLN A 28 8.46 35.80 -8.76
N ARG A 29 7.32 36.36 -8.34
CA ARG A 29 7.25 37.58 -7.51
C ARG A 29 7.44 37.28 -6.02
N ALA A 30 7.00 36.13 -5.53
CA ALA A 30 7.10 35.75 -4.12
C ALA A 30 8.53 35.38 -3.71
N ILE A 31 9.26 34.61 -4.55
CA ILE A 31 10.61 34.12 -4.22
C ILE A 31 11.60 35.26 -3.90
N PRO A 32 11.74 36.34 -4.70
CA PRO A 32 12.65 37.44 -4.37
C PRO A 32 12.30 38.16 -3.07
N LEU A 33 11.02 38.15 -2.66
CA LEU A 33 10.56 38.80 -1.45
C LEU A 33 10.97 38.07 -0.16
N LEU A 34 11.49 36.84 -0.25
CA LEU A 34 12.04 36.09 0.88
C LEU A 34 13.31 36.73 1.45
N GLN A 35 14.05 37.49 0.63
CA GLN A 35 15.28 38.17 1.02
C GLN A 35 15.02 39.31 2.04
N TYR A 36 13.85 39.94 2.00
CA TYR A 36 13.53 41.10 2.82
C TYR A 36 12.74 40.71 4.09
N ASN A 37 13.25 41.11 5.27
CA ASN A 37 12.62 40.82 6.56
C ASN A 37 11.14 41.24 6.62
N ALA A 38 10.80 42.39 6.06
CA ALA A 38 9.44 42.95 6.11
C ALA A 38 8.40 42.17 5.28
N THR A 39 8.83 41.46 4.23
CA THR A 39 7.91 40.76 3.31
C THR A 39 8.02 39.24 3.38
N ARG A 40 9.07 38.72 4.02
CA ARG A 40 9.38 37.28 4.07
C ARG A 40 8.22 36.42 4.56
N LYS A 41 7.62 36.75 5.70
CA LYS A 41 6.51 35.96 6.27
C LYS A 41 5.30 35.93 5.33
N ILE A 42 4.99 37.06 4.71
CA ILE A 42 3.91 37.16 3.72
C ILE A 42 4.23 36.31 2.48
N ALA A 43 5.46 36.38 2.00
CA ALA A 43 5.90 35.58 0.85
C ALA A 43 5.88 34.07 1.15
N LEU A 44 6.36 33.65 2.31
CA LEU A 44 6.28 32.25 2.75
C LEU A 44 4.83 31.78 2.93
N GLY A 45 3.97 32.60 3.53
CA GLY A 45 2.55 32.31 3.63
C GLY A 45 1.87 32.16 2.27
N ALA A 46 2.22 33.03 1.32
CA ALA A 46 1.72 32.93 -0.05
C ALA A 46 2.18 31.64 -0.74
N LEU A 47 3.46 31.26 -0.59
CA LEU A 47 3.98 30.01 -1.12
C LEU A 47 3.29 28.80 -0.48
N ALA A 48 3.07 28.79 0.83
CA ALA A 48 2.39 27.72 1.54
C ALA A 48 0.95 27.52 1.03
N ILE A 49 0.19 28.60 0.82
CA ILE A 49 -1.16 28.51 0.24
C ILE A 49 -1.12 27.95 -1.19
N LEU A 50 -0.14 28.39 -2.00
CA LEU A 50 0.01 27.92 -3.38
C LEU A 50 0.34 26.43 -3.45
N THR A 51 1.07 25.89 -2.48
CA THR A 51 1.54 24.50 -2.44
C THR A 51 0.57 23.56 -1.74
N GLN A 52 -0.32 24.07 -0.88
CA GLN A 52 -1.30 23.28 -0.14
C GLN A 52 -2.36 22.65 -1.07
N PHE A 53 -2.90 23.41 -2.00
CA PHE A 53 -3.93 22.94 -2.93
C PHE A 53 -3.26 22.31 -4.15
N LYS A 54 -3.71 21.13 -4.64
CA LYS A 54 -3.22 20.43 -5.87
C LYS A 54 -2.77 21.42 -6.97
N SER A 55 -1.53 21.88 -6.89
CA SER A 55 -0.92 22.85 -7.80
C SER A 55 -0.48 22.12 -9.05
N SER A 56 -0.24 22.83 -10.14
CA SER A 56 0.39 22.19 -11.28
C SER A 56 1.78 21.70 -10.88
N THR A 57 2.20 20.52 -11.38
CA THR A 57 3.52 19.95 -11.13
C THR A 57 4.63 20.96 -11.47
N ALA A 58 4.45 21.74 -12.56
CA ALA A 58 5.37 22.79 -12.97
C ALA A 58 5.53 23.91 -11.91
N THR A 59 4.43 24.36 -11.30
CA THR A 59 4.48 25.35 -10.22
C THR A 59 5.21 24.82 -9.00
N THR A 60 4.92 23.58 -8.62
CA THR A 60 5.58 22.93 -7.49
C THR A 60 7.08 22.78 -7.74
N HIS A 61 7.49 22.37 -8.94
CA HIS A 61 8.90 22.25 -9.31
C HIS A 61 9.63 23.59 -9.22
N LEU A 62 8.99 24.68 -9.65
CA LEU A 62 9.57 26.01 -9.55
C LEU A 62 9.85 26.42 -8.10
N ILE A 63 8.94 26.10 -7.17
CA ILE A 63 9.12 26.40 -5.74
C ILE A 63 10.14 25.44 -5.12
N ALA A 64 10.12 24.16 -5.50
CA ALA A 64 11.06 23.15 -5.01
C ALA A 64 12.52 23.51 -5.35
N LEU A 65 12.78 24.17 -6.47
CA LEU A 65 14.12 24.67 -6.81
C LEU A 65 14.68 25.68 -5.80
N SER A 66 13.84 26.28 -4.93
CA SER A 66 14.28 27.14 -3.82
C SER A 66 14.53 26.39 -2.51
N SER A 67 14.53 25.05 -2.53
CA SER A 67 14.69 24.24 -1.30
C SER A 67 15.99 24.53 -0.54
N PRO A 68 17.17 24.66 -1.20
CA PRO A 68 18.42 24.98 -0.49
C PRO A 68 18.36 26.34 0.22
N GLU A 69 17.83 27.37 -0.45
CA GLU A 69 17.70 28.72 0.12
C GLU A 69 16.70 28.75 1.27
N LEU A 70 15.60 28.01 1.15
CA LEU A 70 14.61 27.86 2.21
C LEU A 70 15.21 27.15 3.44
N ALA A 71 15.93 26.05 3.25
CA ALA A 71 16.62 25.34 4.33
C ALA A 71 17.62 26.25 5.05
N SER A 72 18.45 26.98 4.29
CA SER A 72 19.40 27.96 4.83
C SER A 72 18.70 29.09 5.61
N LEU A 73 17.55 29.56 5.11
CA LEU A 73 16.75 30.59 5.77
C LEU A 73 16.22 30.12 7.14
N ALA A 74 15.78 28.87 7.26
CA ALA A 74 15.31 28.32 8.54
C ALA A 74 16.46 28.09 9.54
N LEU A 75 17.65 27.72 9.05
CA LEU A 75 18.83 27.54 9.91
C LEU A 75 19.42 28.87 10.40
N SER A 76 19.46 29.89 9.54
CA SER A 76 20.03 31.21 9.87
C SER A 76 19.19 32.04 10.85
N ARG A 77 17.91 31.69 11.05
CA ARG A 77 16.98 32.43 11.90
C ARG A 77 16.24 31.52 12.88
N PRO A 78 16.96 30.81 13.75
CA PRO A 78 16.38 29.75 14.57
C PRO A 78 15.31 30.24 15.55
N GLU A 79 15.42 31.48 16.02
CA GLU A 79 14.52 32.09 16.99
C GLU A 79 13.19 32.57 16.39
N ASP A 80 13.12 32.78 15.06
CA ASP A 80 11.91 33.25 14.39
C ASP A 80 10.99 32.08 14.04
N CYS A 81 10.39 31.47 15.08
CA CYS A 81 9.57 30.26 14.98
C CYS A 81 8.51 30.33 13.86
N PRO A 82 7.75 31.43 13.66
CA PRO A 82 6.79 31.51 12.57
C PRO A 82 7.42 31.43 11.17
N THR A 83 8.61 32.01 10.99
CA THR A 83 9.32 31.94 9.70
C THR A 83 9.82 30.51 9.45
N VAL A 84 10.41 29.87 10.48
CA VAL A 84 10.88 28.48 10.40
C VAL A 84 9.72 27.56 10.07
N GLU A 85 8.59 27.70 10.77
CA GLU A 85 7.39 26.90 10.54
C GLU A 85 6.89 27.00 9.10
N LEU A 86 6.73 28.22 8.57
CA LEU A 86 6.29 28.41 7.19
C LEU A 86 7.28 27.83 6.18
N VAL A 87 8.59 27.91 6.44
CA VAL A 87 9.60 27.27 5.60
C VAL A 87 9.40 25.75 5.56
N VAL A 88 9.25 25.10 6.73
CA VAL A 88 9.05 23.65 6.81
C VAL A 88 7.78 23.24 6.07
N ILE A 89 6.69 24.01 6.21
CA ILE A 89 5.43 23.75 5.50
C ILE A 89 5.63 23.81 3.98
N VAL A 90 6.28 24.85 3.46
CA VAL A 90 6.54 25.01 2.03
C VAL A 90 7.41 23.87 1.50
N LEU A 91 8.50 23.53 2.20
CA LEU A 91 9.40 22.42 1.84
C LEU A 91 8.66 21.09 1.80
N ALA A 92 7.92 20.76 2.87
CA ALA A 92 7.19 19.51 2.97
C ALA A 92 6.15 19.35 1.86
N GLN A 93 5.34 20.39 1.62
CA GLN A 93 4.29 20.34 0.60
C GLN A 93 4.88 20.22 -0.82
N THR A 94 5.94 20.97 -1.11
CA THR A 94 6.57 20.97 -2.44
C THR A 94 7.31 19.68 -2.74
N LEU A 95 8.14 19.20 -1.81
CA LEU A 95 8.89 17.95 -1.97
C LEU A 95 7.95 16.76 -2.04
N ARG A 96 6.90 16.71 -1.21
CA ARG A 96 5.89 15.64 -1.27
C ARG A 96 5.24 15.55 -2.64
N VAL A 97 4.81 16.66 -3.22
CA VAL A 97 4.19 16.66 -4.56
C VAL A 97 5.20 16.32 -5.65
N THR A 98 6.45 16.78 -5.51
CA THR A 98 7.53 16.52 -6.48
C THR A 98 7.92 15.05 -6.51
N LEU A 99 7.95 14.37 -5.36
CA LEU A 99 8.42 12.99 -5.23
C LEU A 99 7.32 11.93 -5.40
N ILE A 100 6.05 12.30 -5.21
CA ILE A 100 4.89 11.41 -5.44
C ILE A 100 4.38 11.50 -6.89
N ALA A 101 4.89 12.42 -7.71
CA ALA A 101 4.47 12.56 -9.09
C ALA A 101 4.64 11.24 -9.87
N ALA A 102 3.70 10.97 -10.80
CA ALA A 102 3.71 9.74 -11.61
C ALA A 102 5.03 9.55 -12.37
N ASP A 103 5.61 10.65 -12.83
CA ASP A 103 6.95 10.71 -13.42
C ASP A 103 7.89 11.42 -12.45
N LEU A 104 8.90 10.70 -11.95
CA LEU A 104 9.96 11.34 -11.17
C LEU A 104 10.68 12.39 -12.02
N PRO A 105 11.05 13.55 -11.44
CA PRO A 105 11.89 14.52 -12.13
C PRO A 105 13.25 13.92 -12.57
N SER A 106 13.90 14.57 -13.55
CA SER A 106 15.24 14.15 -13.99
C SER A 106 16.23 14.15 -12.83
N ALA A 107 17.24 13.27 -12.88
CA ALA A 107 18.30 13.22 -11.87
C ALA A 107 18.97 14.59 -11.65
N SER A 108 19.20 15.34 -12.74
CA SER A 108 19.75 16.70 -12.69
C SER A 108 18.85 17.71 -11.98
N PHE A 109 17.53 17.53 -12.03
CA PHE A 109 16.60 18.35 -11.25
C PHE A 109 16.70 18.03 -9.76
N LEU A 110 16.75 16.74 -9.42
CA LEU A 110 16.82 16.27 -8.02
C LEU A 110 18.15 16.66 -7.35
N GLU A 111 19.27 16.60 -8.08
CA GLU A 111 20.57 17.09 -7.59
C GLU A 111 20.53 18.58 -7.20
N ARG A 112 19.79 19.41 -7.96
CA ARG A 112 19.64 20.84 -7.67
C ARG A 112 18.83 21.15 -6.41
N LEU A 113 17.99 20.21 -5.95
CA LEU A 113 17.21 20.39 -4.73
C LEU A 113 18.08 20.33 -3.47
N GLN A 114 19.30 19.77 -3.57
CA GLN A 114 20.23 19.54 -2.45
C GLN A 114 19.52 18.85 -1.26
N LEU A 115 18.81 17.76 -1.56
CA LEU A 115 18.03 17.01 -0.57
C LEU A 115 18.82 16.62 0.69
N PRO A 116 20.12 16.24 0.64
CA PRO A 116 20.90 15.98 1.86
C PRO A 116 20.89 17.18 2.82
N THR A 117 21.23 18.36 2.31
CA THR A 117 21.28 19.60 3.10
C THR A 117 19.91 19.99 3.64
N VAL A 118 18.84 19.77 2.86
CA VAL A 118 17.46 20.02 3.31
C VAL A 118 17.10 19.08 4.46
N VAL A 119 17.41 17.79 4.35
CA VAL A 119 17.13 16.81 5.40
C VAL A 119 17.91 17.13 6.68
N GLU A 120 19.21 17.44 6.58
CA GLU A 120 20.02 17.85 7.73
C GLU A 120 19.47 19.09 8.42
N ALA A 121 19.04 20.09 7.64
CA ALA A 121 18.46 21.31 8.16
C ALA A 121 17.18 21.04 8.97
N ILE A 122 16.29 20.21 8.43
CA ILE A 122 15.03 19.87 9.10
C ILE A 122 15.27 19.01 10.33
N GLN A 123 16.19 18.04 10.29
CA GLN A 123 16.57 17.27 11.48
C GLN A 123 17.18 18.19 12.57
N SER A 124 18.02 19.16 12.20
CA SER A 124 18.57 20.14 13.13
C SER A 124 17.49 21.01 13.77
N ILE A 125 16.47 21.42 13.01
CA ILE A 125 15.30 22.14 13.54
C ILE A 125 14.52 21.28 14.52
N LEU A 126 14.26 20.01 14.19
CA LEU A 126 13.48 19.09 15.02
C LEU A 126 14.15 18.77 16.36
N ARG A 127 15.49 18.75 16.43
CA ARG A 127 16.25 18.55 17.68
C ARG A 127 16.18 19.73 18.65
N ARG A 128 15.54 20.84 18.28
CA ARG A 128 15.43 22.02 19.15
C ARG A 128 14.38 21.81 20.25
N PRO A 129 14.56 22.47 21.42
CA PRO A 129 13.59 22.38 22.52
C PRO A 129 12.25 23.04 22.19
N ARG A 130 12.22 23.97 21.22
CA ARG A 130 11.01 24.67 20.79
C ARG A 130 10.73 24.36 19.32
N VAL A 131 9.84 23.40 19.09
CA VAL A 131 9.27 23.13 17.76
C VAL A 131 7.75 23.06 17.88
N SER A 132 7.06 23.55 16.85
CA SER A 132 5.60 23.53 16.80
C SER A 132 5.07 22.20 16.28
N PHE A 133 3.79 21.93 16.57
CA PHE A 133 3.07 20.79 16.01
C PHE A 133 3.09 20.77 14.48
N SER A 134 2.96 21.94 13.83
CA SER A 134 3.02 22.08 12.38
C SER A 134 4.37 21.62 11.81
N ILE A 135 5.49 22.03 12.43
CA ILE A 135 6.84 21.62 12.01
C ILE A 135 6.98 20.10 12.05
N ILE A 136 6.59 19.47 13.17
CA ILE A 136 6.72 18.03 13.35
C ILE A 136 5.87 17.28 12.32
N THR A 137 4.59 17.66 12.19
CA THR A 137 3.65 17.01 11.26
C THR A 137 4.15 17.07 9.82
N HIS A 138 4.61 18.24 9.37
CA HIS A 138 5.10 18.43 8.00
C HIS A 138 6.43 17.71 7.76
N ALA A 139 7.31 17.64 8.77
CA ALA A 139 8.54 16.88 8.65
C ALA A 139 8.30 15.37 8.50
N ILE A 140 7.31 14.81 9.21
CA ILE A 140 6.94 13.39 9.08
C ILE A 140 6.46 13.09 7.65
N ASP A 141 5.53 13.90 7.13
CA ASP A 141 5.04 13.76 5.75
C ASP A 141 6.16 13.89 4.71
N MET A 142 7.06 14.86 4.92
CA MET A 142 8.19 15.11 4.03
C MET A 142 9.18 13.95 4.05
N PHE A 143 9.61 13.49 5.23
CA PHE A 143 10.54 12.37 5.35
C PHE A 143 9.94 11.07 4.84
N ALA A 144 8.65 10.81 5.11
CA ALA A 144 7.96 9.69 4.51
C ALA A 144 7.94 9.78 2.98
N ALA A 145 7.68 10.96 2.39
CA ALA A 145 7.72 11.14 0.95
C ALA A 145 9.14 10.98 0.36
N LEU A 146 10.17 11.42 1.08
CA LEU A 146 11.57 11.27 0.68
C LEU A 146 12.01 9.82 0.53
N THR A 147 11.35 8.87 1.21
CA THR A 147 11.62 7.43 1.00
C THR A 147 11.26 6.91 -0.39
N LEU A 148 10.51 7.68 -1.20
CA LEU A 148 10.26 7.39 -2.62
C LEU A 148 11.44 7.78 -3.51
N TYR A 149 12.31 8.69 -3.03
CA TYR A 149 13.50 9.11 -3.75
C TYR A 149 14.61 8.07 -3.56
N ARG A 150 15.25 7.69 -4.67
CA ARG A 150 16.43 6.83 -4.67
C ARG A 150 17.66 7.69 -5.01
N PRO A 151 18.49 8.06 -4.02
CA PRO A 151 19.69 8.83 -4.30
C PRO A 151 20.67 8.01 -5.15
N PRO A 152 21.42 8.64 -6.07
CA PRO A 152 22.49 7.95 -6.78
C PRO A 152 23.58 7.53 -5.78
N PRO A 153 24.37 6.45 -6.04
CA PRO A 153 25.34 5.89 -5.08
C PRO A 153 26.37 6.88 -4.52
N ARG A 154 26.60 7.99 -5.23
CA ARG A 154 27.54 9.06 -4.88
C ARG A 154 26.96 10.13 -3.93
N MET A 155 25.66 10.09 -3.65
CA MET A 155 24.96 11.06 -2.81
C MET A 155 24.73 10.48 -1.43
N ASP A 156 25.47 11.00 -0.45
CA ASP A 156 25.25 10.66 0.96
C ASP A 156 23.99 11.38 1.46
N MET A 157 22.98 10.61 1.87
CA MET A 157 21.71 11.11 2.39
C MET A 157 21.62 10.78 3.87
N PRO A 158 21.28 11.74 4.74
CA PRO A 158 21.07 11.45 6.16
C PRO A 158 19.98 10.40 6.33
N SER A 159 20.23 9.45 7.23
CA SER A 159 19.27 8.38 7.49
C SER A 159 17.96 8.94 8.04
N LEU A 160 16.85 8.53 7.42
CA LEU A 160 15.49 8.84 7.85
C LEU A 160 14.92 7.75 8.77
N THR A 161 15.57 6.59 8.82
CA THR A 161 15.06 5.41 9.51
C THR A 161 14.84 5.62 11.00
N PRO A 162 15.80 6.17 11.78
CA PRO A 162 15.61 6.34 13.22
C PRO A 162 14.41 7.23 13.54
N PHE A 163 14.25 8.33 12.78
CA PHE A 163 13.12 9.24 12.93
C PHE A 163 11.78 8.57 12.62
N LEU A 164 11.65 7.92 11.46
CA LEU A 164 10.40 7.27 11.06
C LEU A 164 10.03 6.11 11.99
N THR A 165 11.03 5.36 12.45
CA THR A 165 10.82 4.26 13.40
C THR A 165 10.35 4.77 14.76
N ALA A 166 10.89 5.90 15.25
CA ALA A 166 10.38 6.53 16.47
C ALA A 166 8.91 6.94 16.34
N PHE A 167 8.52 7.52 15.20
CA PHE A 167 7.13 7.91 14.92
C PHE A 167 6.19 6.73 14.65
N ALA A 168 6.70 5.52 14.44
CA ALA A 168 5.88 4.31 14.40
C ALA A 168 5.21 3.99 15.76
N ARG A 169 5.56 4.71 16.83
CA ARG A 169 5.02 4.52 18.19
C ARG A 169 4.20 5.69 18.73
N CYS A 170 4.03 6.77 17.97
CA CYS A 170 3.22 7.90 18.42
C CYS A 170 1.75 7.48 18.63
N ASN A 171 0.98 8.25 19.41
CA ASN A 171 -0.41 7.91 19.73
C ASN A 171 -1.34 8.02 18.52
N ASN A 172 -0.99 8.86 17.55
CA ASN A 172 -1.80 9.09 16.35
C ASN A 172 -1.57 7.98 15.31
N ILE A 173 -2.55 7.09 15.13
CA ILE A 173 -2.46 5.94 14.21
C ILE A 173 -2.21 6.33 12.75
N ARG A 174 -2.71 7.49 12.30
CA ARG A 174 -2.46 7.99 10.95
C ARG A 174 -0.99 8.37 10.77
N THR A 175 -0.42 9.04 11.76
CA THR A 175 1.00 9.37 11.79
C THR A 175 1.87 8.11 11.83
N ARG A 176 1.50 7.10 12.62
CA ARG A 176 2.15 5.78 12.58
C ARG A 176 2.08 5.16 11.18
N ALA A 177 0.92 5.18 10.53
CA ALA A 177 0.75 4.62 9.19
C ALA A 177 1.64 5.31 8.15
N ILE A 178 1.78 6.64 8.22
CA ILE A 178 2.67 7.43 7.36
C ILE A 178 4.13 7.03 7.59
N ALA A 179 4.55 6.96 8.86
CA ALA A 179 5.91 6.65 9.24
C ALA A 179 6.32 5.22 8.84
N ILE A 180 5.49 4.23 9.19
CA ILE A 180 5.68 2.82 8.83
C ILE A 180 5.70 2.65 7.30
N SER A 181 4.81 3.32 6.56
CA SER A 181 4.85 3.30 5.10
C SER A 181 6.13 3.90 4.52
N GLY A 182 6.73 4.87 5.21
CA GLY A 182 8.06 5.38 4.89
C GLY A 182 9.12 4.28 5.06
N VAL A 183 9.16 3.63 6.22
CA VAL A 183 10.09 2.52 6.51
C VAL A 183 9.93 1.38 5.49
N MET A 184 8.70 1.00 5.15
CA MET A 184 8.41 -0.05 4.16
C MET A 184 8.97 0.24 2.76
N ARG A 185 9.26 1.50 2.43
CA ARG A 185 9.84 1.89 1.14
C ARG A 185 11.36 1.96 1.16
N LEU A 186 11.99 2.08 2.33
CA LEU A 186 13.44 2.28 2.42
C LEU A 186 14.26 1.11 1.89
N PRO A 187 13.98 -0.17 2.24
CA PRO A 187 14.75 -1.29 1.73
C PRO A 187 14.82 -1.29 0.20
N VAL A 188 16.06 -1.28 -0.31
CA VAL A 188 16.34 -1.42 -1.75
C VAL A 188 16.57 -2.89 -2.00
N THR A 189 15.68 -3.54 -2.76
CA THR A 189 16.07 -4.79 -3.42
C THR A 189 16.87 -4.42 -4.66
N GLU A 190 18.18 -4.20 -4.50
CA GLU A 190 19.10 -4.11 -5.64
C GLU A 190 19.08 -5.47 -6.31
N ASN A 191 18.42 -5.57 -7.46
CA ASN A 191 18.24 -6.80 -8.22
C ASN A 191 17.90 -7.99 -7.32
N PRO A 192 16.62 -8.24 -6.99
CA PRO A 192 16.27 -9.54 -6.49
C PRO A 192 16.58 -10.51 -7.63
N GLY A 193 17.78 -11.09 -7.65
CA GLY A 193 18.09 -12.24 -8.48
C GLY A 193 16.90 -13.16 -8.30
N ILE A 194 16.28 -13.55 -9.42
CA ILE A 194 15.01 -14.30 -9.44
C ILE A 194 15.09 -15.31 -8.31
N PRO A 195 14.23 -15.22 -7.27
CA PRO A 195 14.27 -16.17 -6.17
C PRO A 195 14.35 -17.56 -6.78
N PRO A 196 15.28 -18.42 -6.32
CA PRO A 196 15.47 -19.72 -6.93
C PRO A 196 14.10 -20.38 -7.02
N LEU A 197 13.69 -20.68 -8.26
CA LEU A 197 12.40 -21.31 -8.53
C LEU A 197 12.26 -22.51 -7.60
N PHE A 198 11.09 -22.65 -6.97
CA PHE A 198 10.80 -23.79 -6.12
C PHE A 198 11.14 -25.07 -6.87
N SER A 199 12.01 -25.89 -6.28
CA SER A 199 12.49 -27.14 -6.85
C SER A 199 12.06 -28.29 -5.96
N GLN A 200 11.17 -29.13 -6.49
CA GLN A 200 10.68 -30.30 -5.77
C GLN A 200 11.79 -31.31 -5.52
N SER A 201 12.70 -31.53 -6.48
CA SER A 201 13.85 -32.42 -6.31
C SER A 201 14.72 -32.01 -5.12
N ARG A 202 14.96 -30.71 -4.93
CA ARG A 202 15.68 -30.19 -3.77
C ARG A 202 14.90 -30.35 -2.46
N LEU A 203 13.57 -30.21 -2.51
CA LEU A 203 12.72 -30.44 -1.35
C LEU A 203 12.78 -31.93 -0.94
N GLU A 204 12.60 -32.84 -1.90
CA GLU A 204 12.70 -34.28 -1.69
C GLU A 204 14.08 -34.68 -1.14
N GLU A 205 15.17 -34.18 -1.73
CA GLU A 205 16.53 -34.44 -1.25
C GLU A 205 16.73 -33.90 0.18
N SER A 206 16.18 -32.73 0.50
CA SER A 206 16.23 -32.16 1.85
C SER A 206 15.46 -33.02 2.87
N VAL A 207 14.29 -33.54 2.49
CA VAL A 207 13.53 -34.47 3.35
C VAL A 207 14.27 -35.79 3.53
N HIS A 208 14.86 -36.33 2.46
CA HIS A 208 15.65 -37.58 2.54
C HIS A 208 16.90 -37.42 3.41
N ARG A 209 17.52 -36.23 3.45
CA ARG A 209 18.64 -35.91 4.34
C ARG A 209 18.24 -35.80 5.82
N GLY A 210 16.95 -35.74 6.11
CA GLY A 210 16.40 -35.57 7.45
C GLY A 210 16.06 -34.11 7.73
N VAL A 211 14.87 -33.89 8.30
CA VAL A 211 14.44 -32.59 8.80
C VAL A 211 15.29 -32.24 10.03
N PRO A 212 15.89 -31.03 10.11
CA PRO A 212 16.70 -30.65 11.26
C PRO A 212 15.94 -30.82 12.58
N GLU A 213 16.62 -31.26 13.66
CA GLU A 213 15.96 -31.62 14.93
C GLU A 213 15.10 -30.49 15.52
N HIS A 214 15.58 -29.26 15.41
CA HIS A 214 14.83 -28.08 15.85
C HIS A 214 13.51 -27.89 15.07
N LEU A 215 13.38 -28.35 13.81
CA LEU A 215 12.12 -28.39 13.04
C LEU A 215 11.31 -29.67 13.20
N ALA A 216 11.95 -30.78 13.54
CA ALA A 216 11.24 -32.04 13.70
C ALA A 216 10.17 -31.94 14.79
N CYS A 217 10.49 -31.38 15.96
CA CYS A 217 9.54 -31.30 17.08
C CYS A 217 8.30 -30.44 16.76
N PRO A 218 8.41 -29.18 16.29
CA PRO A 218 7.24 -28.37 15.95
C PRO A 218 6.38 -28.97 14.83
N LEU A 219 6.99 -29.61 13.82
CA LEU A 219 6.24 -30.27 12.74
C LEU A 219 5.48 -31.50 13.24
N MET A 220 6.07 -32.27 14.17
CA MET A 220 5.39 -33.42 14.79
C MET A 220 4.27 -33.00 15.75
N GLU A 221 4.46 -31.89 16.49
CA GLU A 221 3.47 -31.35 17.43
C GLU A 221 2.25 -30.72 16.74
N PHE A 222 2.43 -30.07 15.58
CA PHE A 222 1.33 -29.49 14.80
C PHE A 222 0.28 -30.53 14.38
N GLY A 223 0.70 -31.79 14.27
CA GLY A 223 -0.22 -32.90 14.50
C GLY A 223 0.29 -34.25 14.02
N PRO A 224 -0.15 -35.35 14.67
CA PRO A 224 0.22 -36.70 14.30
C PRO A 224 -0.55 -37.12 13.04
N GLY A 225 -0.01 -36.81 11.86
CA GLY A 225 -0.60 -37.27 10.60
C GLY A 225 0.22 -36.89 9.36
N PRO A 226 0.42 -37.79 8.39
CA PRO A 226 1.27 -37.58 7.21
C PRO A 226 0.75 -36.55 6.19
N MET A 227 -0.27 -35.75 6.52
CA MET A 227 -0.98 -34.83 5.61
C MET A 227 -1.23 -33.44 6.20
N LYS A 228 -0.57 -33.08 7.32
CA LYS A 228 -0.80 -31.79 7.98
C LYS A 228 0.24 -30.71 7.68
N THR A 229 1.40 -31.09 7.16
CA THR A 229 2.48 -30.15 6.81
C THR A 229 2.55 -29.98 5.29
N ASP A 230 2.89 -28.77 4.84
CA ASP A 230 2.90 -28.46 3.41
C ASP A 230 3.94 -29.32 2.66
N ILE A 231 5.08 -29.60 3.29
CA ILE A 231 6.15 -30.44 2.73
C ILE A 231 5.68 -31.86 2.42
N LEU A 232 4.92 -32.48 3.31
CA LEU A 232 4.40 -33.84 3.12
C LEU A 232 3.26 -33.85 2.12
N VAL A 233 2.40 -32.83 2.17
CA VAL A 233 1.33 -32.63 1.19
C VAL A 233 1.91 -32.51 -0.21
N ILE A 234 2.97 -31.71 -0.41
CA ILE A 234 3.66 -31.55 -1.70
C ILE A 234 4.28 -32.88 -2.18
N ILE A 235 4.93 -33.64 -1.30
CA ILE A 235 5.56 -34.91 -1.69
C ILE A 235 4.50 -35.95 -2.11
N ASP A 236 3.43 -36.08 -1.32
CA ASP A 236 2.36 -37.04 -1.59
C ASP A 236 1.56 -36.69 -2.85
N SER A 237 1.16 -35.43 -3.01
CA SER A 237 0.44 -34.97 -4.21
C SER A 237 1.28 -35.16 -5.47
N SER A 238 2.58 -34.88 -5.41
CA SER A 238 3.48 -35.10 -6.54
C SER A 238 3.70 -36.58 -6.85
N TYR A 239 3.72 -37.46 -5.83
CA TYR A 239 3.70 -38.90 -6.05
C TYR A 239 2.40 -39.34 -6.74
N LYS A 240 1.24 -38.91 -6.22
CA LYS A 240 -0.09 -39.21 -6.82
C LYS A 240 -0.21 -38.69 -8.24
N TYR A 241 0.32 -37.50 -8.51
CA TYR A 241 0.40 -36.92 -9.85
C TYR A 241 1.20 -37.83 -10.79
N ARG A 242 2.41 -38.25 -10.39
CA ARG A 242 3.24 -39.17 -11.20
C ARG A 242 2.55 -40.50 -11.47
N CYS A 243 1.88 -41.08 -10.48
CA CYS A 243 1.10 -42.29 -10.66
C CYS A 243 -0.05 -42.09 -11.66
N ALA A 244 -0.80 -41.00 -11.54
CA ALA A 244 -1.89 -40.68 -12.46
C ALA A 244 -1.39 -40.50 -13.90
N MET A 245 -0.23 -39.86 -14.09
CA MET A 245 0.37 -39.68 -15.42
C MET A 245 0.86 -41.01 -16.00
N ALA A 246 1.53 -41.84 -15.20
CA ALA A 246 2.01 -43.17 -15.62
C ALA A 246 0.86 -44.11 -15.99
N GLU A 247 -0.24 -44.09 -15.23
CA GLU A 247 -1.46 -44.86 -15.55
C GLU A 247 -2.12 -44.38 -16.85
N ALA A 248 -2.16 -43.07 -17.08
CA ALA A 248 -2.70 -42.50 -18.31
C ALA A 248 -1.83 -42.83 -19.54
N GLU A 249 -0.51 -42.90 -19.38
CA GLU A 249 0.42 -43.30 -20.44
C GLU A 249 0.34 -44.80 -20.76
N ALA A 250 0.23 -45.65 -19.74
CA ALA A 250 0.12 -47.10 -19.91
C ALA A 250 -1.19 -47.49 -20.63
N ASN A 251 -2.25 -46.72 -20.43
CA ASN A 251 -3.56 -46.96 -21.02
C ASN A 251 -3.78 -46.02 -22.23
N ARG A 252 -3.52 -46.50 -23.46
CA ARG A 252 -3.73 -45.70 -24.68
C ARG A 252 -5.17 -45.24 -24.91
N GLU A 253 -6.14 -45.87 -24.25
CA GLU A 253 -7.56 -45.47 -24.21
C GLU A 253 -7.93 -44.74 -22.92
N SER A 254 -6.94 -44.25 -22.15
CA SER A 254 -7.17 -43.63 -20.85
C SER A 254 -8.23 -42.54 -20.95
N ASP A 255 -9.30 -42.71 -20.18
CA ASP A 255 -10.39 -41.75 -20.09
C ASP A 255 -9.86 -40.43 -19.54
N LEU A 256 -9.73 -39.43 -20.43
CA LEU A 256 -9.32 -38.06 -20.08
C LEU A 256 -10.25 -37.43 -19.04
N CYS A 257 -11.50 -37.90 -18.91
CA CYS A 257 -12.42 -37.43 -17.88
C CYS A 257 -11.99 -37.93 -16.50
N SER A 258 -11.70 -39.23 -16.39
CA SER A 258 -11.19 -39.83 -15.14
C SER A 258 -9.84 -39.22 -14.72
N LEU A 259 -8.94 -38.99 -15.67
CA LEU A 259 -7.69 -38.27 -15.43
C LEU A 259 -7.96 -36.84 -14.97
N GLY A 260 -8.85 -36.13 -15.68
CA GLY A 260 -9.24 -34.76 -15.38
C GLY A 260 -9.78 -34.57 -13.97
N ARG A 261 -10.67 -35.46 -13.49
CA ARG A 261 -11.19 -35.42 -12.11
C ARG A 261 -10.06 -35.51 -11.09
N ARG A 262 -9.16 -36.50 -11.25
CA ARG A 262 -8.00 -36.67 -10.35
C ARG A 262 -7.07 -35.45 -10.37
N LEU A 263 -6.82 -34.89 -11.55
CA LEU A 263 -5.99 -33.68 -11.68
C LEU A 263 -6.66 -32.47 -11.04
N ALA A 264 -7.98 -32.32 -11.17
CA ALA A 264 -8.72 -31.21 -10.58
C ALA A 264 -8.64 -31.25 -9.03
N ASP A 265 -8.66 -32.45 -8.44
CA ASP A 265 -8.44 -32.61 -7.00
C ASP A 265 -7.01 -32.19 -6.62
N LEU A 266 -5.99 -32.68 -7.33
CA LEU A 266 -4.59 -32.40 -7.04
C LEU A 266 -4.22 -30.91 -7.16
N VAL A 267 -4.74 -30.23 -8.18
CA VAL A 267 -4.50 -28.78 -8.45
C VAL A 267 -4.93 -27.89 -7.27
N GLN A 268 -5.86 -28.35 -6.46
CA GLN A 268 -6.41 -27.62 -5.32
C GLN A 268 -5.68 -27.93 -4.02
N VAL A 269 -4.66 -28.79 -4.02
CA VAL A 269 -3.94 -29.20 -2.80
C VAL A 269 -2.69 -28.37 -2.52
N HIS A 270 -2.01 -27.84 -3.55
CA HIS A 270 -0.95 -26.83 -3.41
C HIS A 270 -0.59 -26.20 -4.77
N ASP A 271 0.22 -25.14 -4.76
CA ASP A 271 0.60 -24.37 -5.96
C ASP A 271 1.50 -25.10 -6.97
N PHE A 272 2.11 -26.21 -6.56
CA PHE A 272 3.10 -26.94 -7.36
C PHE A 272 2.63 -28.33 -7.75
N ALA A 273 1.33 -28.63 -7.63
CA ALA A 273 0.82 -29.99 -7.81
C ALA A 273 1.05 -30.54 -9.22
N ILE A 274 1.26 -29.65 -10.19
CA ILE A 274 1.43 -29.98 -11.61
C ILE A 274 2.55 -29.13 -12.19
N GLY A 275 3.53 -29.73 -12.86
CA GLY A 275 4.56 -28.96 -13.55
C GLY A 275 5.55 -29.79 -14.37
N ASP A 276 5.90 -29.28 -15.56
CA ASP A 276 6.98 -29.80 -16.41
C ASP A 276 8.39 -29.50 -15.84
N LYS A 277 8.49 -28.55 -14.90
CA LYS A 277 9.76 -28.09 -14.29
C LYS A 277 10.08 -28.75 -12.95
N LEU A 278 9.31 -29.74 -12.53
CA LEU A 278 9.46 -30.42 -11.22
C LEU A 278 10.55 -31.51 -11.22
N VAL A 279 11.21 -31.77 -12.35
CA VAL A 279 12.10 -32.93 -12.51
C VAL A 279 13.43 -32.48 -13.15
N ASP A 280 14.46 -32.27 -12.32
CA ASP A 280 15.86 -32.09 -12.78
C ASP A 280 16.50 -33.42 -13.27
N ILE A 281 15.74 -34.51 -13.32
CA ILE A 281 16.22 -35.85 -13.64
C ILE A 281 15.51 -36.35 -14.91
N SER A 282 16.23 -36.39 -16.04
CA SER A 282 15.81 -37.19 -17.20
C SER A 282 15.97 -38.68 -16.87
N PRO A 283 15.05 -39.58 -17.28
CA PRO A 283 14.32 -39.54 -18.55
C PRO A 283 12.80 -39.76 -18.45
N SER A 284 12.04 -38.72 -18.80
CA SER A 284 10.84 -38.75 -19.67
C SER A 284 10.35 -37.29 -19.85
N GLN A 285 11.21 -36.43 -20.41
CA GLN A 285 10.96 -34.98 -20.59
C GLN A 285 9.85 -34.66 -21.62
N HIS A 286 9.23 -35.67 -22.20
CA HIS A 286 8.09 -35.50 -23.07
C HIS A 286 7.04 -36.54 -22.70
N PRO A 287 5.74 -36.18 -22.79
CA PRO A 287 4.72 -37.20 -22.90
C PRO A 287 5.10 -38.13 -24.07
N PRO A 288 4.74 -39.43 -24.01
CA PRO A 288 5.14 -40.39 -25.03
C PRO A 288 4.81 -39.85 -26.42
N ARG A 289 5.59 -40.19 -27.46
CA ARG A 289 5.34 -39.74 -28.86
C ARG A 289 3.91 -40.01 -29.36
N THR A 290 3.17 -40.88 -28.68
CA THR A 290 1.78 -41.26 -28.95
C THR A 290 0.74 -40.47 -28.16
N ALA A 291 1.13 -39.58 -27.25
CA ALA A 291 0.21 -38.74 -26.48
C ALA A 291 -0.30 -37.55 -27.31
N PRO A 292 -1.53 -37.06 -27.05
CA PRO A 292 -2.11 -35.94 -27.80
C PRO A 292 -1.59 -34.54 -27.38
N PHE A 293 -0.60 -34.45 -26.48
CA PHE A 293 -0.07 -33.19 -25.94
C PHE A 293 1.47 -33.16 -26.01
N THR A 294 2.06 -31.95 -25.99
CA THR A 294 3.52 -31.73 -26.09
C THR A 294 4.18 -31.47 -24.74
N SER A 295 3.38 -31.22 -23.69
CA SER A 295 3.77 -30.86 -22.33
C SER A 295 2.72 -31.41 -21.35
N TRP A 296 3.11 -31.79 -20.14
CA TRP A 296 2.13 -32.26 -19.15
C TRP A 296 1.21 -31.15 -18.66
N ILE A 297 1.62 -29.87 -18.79
CA ILE A 297 0.74 -28.72 -18.54
C ILE A 297 -0.40 -28.69 -19.57
N ASP A 298 -0.16 -29.06 -20.82
CA ASP A 298 -1.21 -29.09 -21.86
C ASP A 298 -2.26 -30.18 -21.61
N CYS A 299 -1.92 -31.21 -20.82
CA CYS A 299 -2.87 -32.25 -20.40
C CYS A 299 -4.05 -31.64 -19.61
N LEU A 300 -3.82 -30.56 -18.85
CA LEU A 300 -4.89 -29.88 -18.09
C LEU A 300 -5.99 -29.34 -19.01
N HIS A 301 -5.58 -28.69 -20.10
CA HIS A 301 -6.51 -28.14 -21.08
C HIS A 301 -7.30 -29.26 -21.78
N LEU A 302 -6.63 -30.34 -22.19
CA LEU A 302 -7.30 -31.48 -22.83
C LEU A 302 -8.27 -32.20 -21.89
N CYS A 303 -7.90 -32.38 -20.63
CA CYS A 303 -8.80 -32.95 -19.62
C CYS A 303 -10.01 -32.03 -19.36
N SER A 304 -9.79 -30.72 -19.28
CA SER A 304 -10.87 -29.71 -19.19
C SER A 304 -11.84 -29.82 -20.37
N GLN A 305 -11.32 -29.92 -21.60
CA GLN A 305 -12.16 -30.10 -22.80
C GLN A 305 -12.92 -31.43 -22.78
N ALA A 306 -12.28 -32.53 -22.38
CA ALA A 306 -12.91 -33.84 -22.31
C ALA A 306 -14.08 -33.86 -21.31
N LEU A 307 -13.89 -33.29 -20.11
CA LEU A 307 -14.93 -33.15 -19.10
C LEU A 307 -16.14 -32.35 -19.60
N ARG A 308 -15.91 -31.26 -20.35
CA ARG A 308 -16.99 -30.45 -20.95
C ARG A 308 -17.71 -31.13 -22.11
N SER A 309 -17.02 -32.02 -22.82
CA SER A 309 -17.52 -32.66 -24.05
C SER A 309 -18.36 -33.91 -23.78
N GLN A 310 -18.53 -34.31 -22.52
CA GLN A 310 -19.38 -35.43 -22.15
C GLN A 310 -20.84 -35.19 -22.55
N LEU A 311 -21.57 -36.28 -22.85
CA LEU A 311 -23.00 -36.21 -23.09
C LEU A 311 -23.72 -35.93 -21.75
N ASN A 312 -24.02 -34.66 -21.48
CA ASN A 312 -24.54 -34.13 -20.20
C ASN A 312 -23.49 -34.15 -19.06
N PRO A 313 -22.52 -33.22 -19.08
CA PRO A 313 -21.52 -33.15 -18.01
C PRO A 313 -22.18 -32.80 -16.68
N SER A 314 -21.76 -33.49 -15.60
CA SER A 314 -22.24 -33.17 -14.26
C SER A 314 -21.73 -31.79 -13.81
N LEU A 315 -22.38 -31.18 -12.81
CA LEU A 315 -21.90 -29.90 -12.27
C LEU A 315 -20.46 -30.02 -11.73
N THR A 316 -20.15 -31.14 -11.06
CA THR A 316 -18.81 -31.46 -10.57
C THR A 316 -17.79 -31.57 -11.70
N ASP A 317 -18.16 -32.17 -12.84
CA ASP A 317 -17.27 -32.27 -14.01
C ASP A 317 -17.01 -30.88 -14.64
N LEU A 318 -18.01 -30.01 -14.67
CA LEU A 318 -17.86 -28.63 -15.15
C LEU A 318 -16.97 -27.80 -14.21
N ASP A 319 -17.13 -27.97 -12.90
CA ASP A 319 -16.30 -27.29 -11.90
C ASP A 319 -14.85 -27.79 -11.95
N ALA A 320 -14.65 -29.10 -12.08
CA ALA A 320 -13.34 -29.69 -12.31
C ALA A 320 -12.69 -29.16 -13.61
N ALA A 321 -13.46 -29.03 -14.69
CA ALA A 321 -12.96 -28.45 -15.94
C ALA A 321 -12.54 -26.97 -15.77
N ASP A 322 -13.32 -26.16 -15.03
CA ASP A 322 -12.94 -24.77 -14.74
C ASP A 322 -11.67 -24.69 -13.87
N VAL A 323 -11.53 -25.55 -12.85
CA VAL A 323 -10.32 -25.65 -12.00
C VAL A 323 -9.07 -25.91 -12.84
N LEU A 324 -9.13 -26.90 -13.74
CA LEU A 324 -8.03 -27.27 -14.63
C LEU A 324 -7.68 -26.15 -15.60
N GLU A 325 -8.70 -25.56 -16.23
CA GLU A 325 -8.52 -24.51 -17.23
C GLU A 325 -7.91 -23.23 -16.61
N MET A 326 -8.39 -22.83 -15.43
CA MET A 326 -7.81 -21.70 -14.70
C MET A 326 -6.34 -21.93 -14.37
N ARG A 327 -5.96 -23.14 -13.91
CA ARG A 327 -4.56 -23.46 -13.61
C ARG A 327 -3.69 -23.51 -14.88
N PHE A 328 -4.20 -24.08 -15.97
CA PHE A 328 -3.52 -24.09 -17.27
C PHE A 328 -3.20 -22.67 -17.76
N LEU A 329 -4.22 -21.80 -17.80
CA LEU A 329 -4.08 -20.42 -18.23
C LEU A 329 -3.16 -19.61 -17.31
N TYR A 330 -3.21 -19.88 -16.01
CA TYR A 330 -2.31 -19.27 -15.04
C TYR A 330 -0.85 -19.63 -15.34
N TYR A 331 -0.54 -20.91 -15.59
CA TYR A 331 0.82 -21.33 -15.98
C TYR A 331 1.29 -20.74 -17.31
N ARG A 332 0.37 -20.42 -18.22
CA ARG A 332 0.66 -19.73 -19.49
C ARG A 332 0.75 -18.21 -19.36
N GLY A 333 0.48 -17.65 -18.17
CA GLY A 333 0.50 -16.21 -17.92
C GLY A 333 -0.71 -15.45 -18.50
N HIS A 334 -1.80 -16.15 -18.85
CA HIS A 334 -3.01 -15.56 -19.41
C HIS A 334 -4.02 -15.17 -18.32
N LEU A 335 -3.61 -14.25 -17.44
CA LEU A 335 -4.37 -13.88 -16.23
C LEU A 335 -5.78 -13.34 -16.52
N ASP A 336 -5.96 -12.51 -17.55
CA ASP A 336 -7.27 -11.98 -17.92
C ASP A 336 -8.28 -13.09 -18.27
N SER A 337 -7.80 -14.13 -18.95
CA SER A 337 -8.60 -15.30 -19.29
C SER A 337 -8.95 -16.13 -18.05
N VAL A 338 -8.00 -16.29 -17.11
CA VAL A 338 -8.27 -16.93 -15.80
C VAL A 338 -9.41 -16.22 -15.09
N PHE A 339 -9.36 -14.90 -15.02
CA PHE A 339 -10.37 -14.08 -14.36
C PHE A 339 -11.74 -14.17 -15.01
N SER A 340 -11.79 -14.22 -16.35
CA SER A 340 -13.02 -14.42 -17.10
C SER A 340 -13.67 -15.76 -16.77
N ILE A 341 -12.89 -16.84 -16.78
CA ILE A 341 -13.37 -18.20 -16.45
C ILE A 341 -13.81 -18.25 -14.99
N ALA A 342 -13.02 -17.73 -14.06
CA ALA A 342 -13.38 -17.72 -12.65
C ALA A 342 -14.72 -17.01 -12.39
N ARG A 343 -14.98 -15.87 -13.07
CA ARG A 343 -16.27 -15.16 -12.98
C ARG A 343 -17.43 -15.99 -13.53
N ALA A 344 -17.24 -16.66 -14.66
CA ALA A 344 -18.26 -17.55 -15.22
C ALA A 344 -18.52 -18.77 -14.32
N ALA A 345 -17.46 -19.32 -13.72
CA ALA A 345 -17.53 -20.46 -12.82
C ALA A 345 -18.36 -20.12 -11.57
N ILE A 346 -18.11 -18.99 -10.90
CA ILE A 346 -18.88 -18.60 -9.70
C ILE A 346 -20.33 -18.20 -10.01
N GLN A 347 -20.65 -17.81 -11.24
CA GLN A 347 -22.04 -17.58 -11.66
C GLN A 347 -22.82 -18.89 -11.75
N ARG A 348 -22.15 -19.98 -12.14
CA ARG A 348 -22.73 -21.31 -12.23
C ARG A 348 -22.70 -22.04 -10.88
N SER A 349 -21.58 -21.95 -10.18
CA SER A 349 -21.27 -22.63 -8.92
C SER A 349 -20.74 -21.61 -7.90
N PRO A 350 -21.62 -20.89 -7.18
CA PRO A 350 -21.22 -19.85 -6.23
C PRO A 350 -20.34 -20.33 -5.07
N ASP A 351 -20.29 -21.64 -4.84
CA ASP A 351 -19.54 -22.31 -3.77
C ASP A 351 -18.15 -22.82 -4.23
N LEU A 352 -17.75 -22.57 -5.48
CA LEU A 352 -16.44 -22.98 -6.00
C LEU A 352 -15.32 -22.08 -5.46
N ALA A 353 -14.82 -22.37 -4.26
CA ALA A 353 -13.80 -21.59 -3.55
C ALA A 353 -12.54 -21.30 -4.39
N TYR A 354 -12.11 -22.26 -5.21
CA TYR A 354 -10.92 -22.14 -6.04
C TYR A 354 -11.01 -21.03 -7.11
N ALA A 355 -12.22 -20.73 -7.59
CA ALA A 355 -12.42 -19.59 -8.49
C ALA A 355 -12.24 -18.26 -7.75
N TYR A 356 -12.73 -18.14 -6.51
CA TYR A 356 -12.51 -16.94 -5.69
C TYR A 356 -11.03 -16.71 -5.37
N PHE A 357 -10.24 -17.78 -5.19
CA PHE A 357 -8.80 -17.68 -5.01
C PHE A 357 -8.15 -16.88 -6.16
N PHE A 358 -8.44 -17.24 -7.42
CA PHE A 358 -7.93 -16.49 -8.57
C PHE A 358 -8.50 -15.08 -8.67
N LEU A 359 -9.80 -14.90 -8.40
CA LEU A 359 -10.39 -13.55 -8.39
C LEU A 359 -9.76 -12.63 -7.33
N GLY A 360 -9.27 -13.21 -6.22
CA GLY A 360 -8.51 -12.50 -5.19
C GLY A 360 -7.10 -12.08 -5.62
N MET A 361 -6.63 -12.47 -6.81
CA MET A 361 -5.33 -12.09 -7.38
C MET A 361 -5.42 -10.93 -8.39
N GLN A 362 -6.61 -10.35 -8.61
CA GLN A 362 -6.82 -9.29 -9.61
C GLN A 362 -6.17 -7.95 -9.25
N ASP A 363 -5.92 -7.16 -10.28
CA ASP A 363 -5.49 -5.76 -10.20
C ASP A 363 -6.66 -4.88 -9.70
N GLY A 364 -6.86 -4.87 -8.40
CA GLY A 364 -7.92 -4.09 -7.74
C GLY A 364 -8.12 -4.50 -6.30
N ARG A 365 -7.41 -3.86 -5.36
CA ARG A 365 -7.33 -4.30 -3.96
C ARG A 365 -8.70 -4.45 -3.27
N GLU A 366 -9.64 -3.54 -3.52
CA GLU A 366 -11.00 -3.59 -2.94
C GLU A 366 -11.80 -4.79 -3.46
N GLU A 367 -11.82 -4.98 -4.78
CA GLU A 367 -12.54 -6.09 -5.41
C GLU A 367 -11.90 -7.43 -5.05
N SER A 368 -10.57 -7.50 -5.07
CA SER A 368 -9.80 -8.68 -4.69
C SER A 368 -10.03 -9.06 -3.22
N LEU A 369 -10.07 -8.08 -2.30
CA LEU A 369 -10.44 -8.32 -0.89
C LEU A 369 -11.86 -8.88 -0.78
N ARG A 370 -12.82 -8.28 -1.49
CA ARG A 370 -14.22 -8.71 -1.49
C ARG A 370 -14.36 -10.14 -2.01
N MET A 371 -13.67 -10.49 -3.09
CA MET A 371 -13.69 -11.84 -3.66
C MET A 371 -13.04 -12.86 -2.73
N ALA A 372 -11.88 -12.53 -2.13
CA ALA A 372 -11.22 -13.42 -1.19
C ALA A 372 -12.11 -13.70 0.05
N ARG A 373 -12.73 -12.66 0.63
CA ARG A 373 -13.68 -12.82 1.74
C ARG A 373 -14.90 -13.67 1.38
N ARG A 374 -15.44 -13.50 0.17
CA ARG A 374 -16.55 -14.35 -0.31
C ARG A 374 -16.12 -15.80 -0.48
N GLY A 375 -14.91 -16.06 -0.98
CA GLY A 375 -14.35 -17.40 -1.08
C GLY A 375 -14.24 -18.10 0.27
N LEU A 376 -13.90 -17.37 1.34
CA LEU A 376 -13.84 -17.93 2.70
C LEU A 376 -15.21 -18.37 3.25
N LEU A 377 -16.31 -17.93 2.64
CA LEU A 377 -17.67 -18.36 3.01
C LEU A 377 -18.12 -19.64 2.29
N CYS A 378 -17.34 -20.15 1.32
CA CYS A 378 -17.69 -21.38 0.62
C CYS A 378 -17.67 -22.57 1.59
N PRO A 379 -18.68 -23.46 1.55
CA PRO A 379 -18.84 -24.54 2.54
C PRO A 379 -17.79 -25.65 2.43
N GLN A 380 -17.22 -25.84 1.23
CA GLN A 380 -16.24 -26.88 0.94
C GLN A 380 -15.01 -26.23 0.27
N MET A 381 -13.85 -26.37 0.89
CA MET A 381 -12.57 -25.96 0.32
C MET A 381 -11.43 -26.78 0.92
N THR A 382 -10.35 -26.92 0.17
CA THR A 382 -9.13 -27.54 0.70
C THR A 382 -8.43 -26.60 1.70
N PRO A 383 -7.61 -27.13 2.62
CA PRO A 383 -6.78 -26.31 3.51
C PRO A 383 -5.87 -25.33 2.75
N PHE A 384 -5.38 -25.74 1.57
CA PHE A 384 -4.59 -24.88 0.70
C PHE A 384 -5.39 -23.68 0.21
N VAL A 385 -6.57 -23.90 -0.37
CA VAL A 385 -7.42 -22.79 -0.86
C VAL A 385 -7.79 -21.86 0.29
N ARG A 386 -8.09 -22.41 1.46
CA ARG A 386 -8.41 -21.63 2.67
C ARG A 386 -7.26 -20.72 3.10
N THR A 387 -6.05 -21.26 3.25
CA THR A 387 -4.86 -20.49 3.65
C THR A 387 -4.47 -19.47 2.58
N GLN A 388 -4.60 -19.80 1.29
CA GLN A 388 -4.42 -18.82 0.22
C GLN A 388 -5.41 -17.65 0.33
N LEU A 389 -6.70 -17.93 0.54
CA LEU A 389 -7.71 -16.89 0.68
C LEU A 389 -7.45 -16.00 1.91
N LEU A 390 -7.13 -16.59 3.07
CA LEU A 390 -6.75 -15.85 4.29
C LEU A 390 -5.53 -14.94 4.06
N CYS A 391 -4.50 -15.47 3.39
CA CYS A 391 -3.31 -14.69 3.04
C CYS A 391 -3.66 -13.48 2.17
N ARG A 392 -4.56 -13.64 1.19
CA ARG A 392 -5.05 -12.55 0.34
C ARG A 392 -5.90 -11.55 1.11
N THR A 393 -6.81 -11.99 1.99
CA THR A 393 -7.64 -11.06 2.77
C THR A 393 -6.78 -10.20 3.69
N ALA A 394 -5.85 -10.81 4.43
CA ALA A 394 -4.92 -10.09 5.30
C ALA A 394 -4.10 -9.06 4.51
N THR A 395 -3.49 -9.47 3.39
CA THR A 395 -2.62 -8.61 2.59
C THR A 395 -3.40 -7.44 1.96
N HIS A 396 -4.55 -7.70 1.35
CA HIS A 396 -5.34 -6.65 0.70
C HIS A 396 -5.93 -5.67 1.72
N ALA A 397 -6.48 -6.18 2.84
CA ALA A 397 -7.01 -5.36 3.91
C ALA A 397 -5.92 -4.48 4.53
N ALA A 398 -4.72 -5.02 4.79
CA ALA A 398 -3.59 -4.25 5.27
C ALA A 398 -3.26 -3.09 4.32
N HIS A 399 -3.08 -3.37 3.03
CA HIS A 399 -2.77 -2.34 2.05
C HIS A 399 -3.84 -1.25 1.91
N LEU A 400 -5.13 -1.63 1.90
CA LEU A 400 -6.24 -0.68 1.87
C LEU A 400 -6.30 0.16 3.14
N GLY A 401 -6.13 -0.47 4.30
CA GLY A 401 -6.06 0.20 5.59
C GLY A 401 -4.95 1.25 5.62
N PHE A 402 -3.73 0.90 5.21
CA PHE A 402 -2.62 1.85 5.05
C PHE A 402 -2.93 2.97 4.04
N ALA A 403 -3.62 2.68 2.94
CA ALA A 403 -3.98 3.70 1.95
C ALA A 403 -4.99 4.71 2.51
N LEU A 404 -6.00 4.23 3.22
CA LEU A 404 -7.03 5.05 3.84
C LEU A 404 -6.51 5.87 5.01
N LEU A 405 -5.69 5.27 5.89
CA LEU A 405 -5.07 5.99 7.01
C LEU A 405 -4.15 7.13 6.56
N ARG A 406 -3.49 6.98 5.40
CA ARG A 406 -2.64 8.04 4.81
C ARG A 406 -3.43 9.04 3.95
N SER A 407 -4.70 8.77 3.68
CA SER A 407 -5.53 9.64 2.87
C SER A 407 -5.73 10.98 3.59
N PRO A 408 -5.79 12.11 2.87
CA PRO A 408 -6.18 13.39 3.45
C PRO A 408 -7.67 13.45 3.84
N SER A 409 -8.46 12.41 3.54
CA SER A 409 -9.88 12.34 3.86
C SER A 409 -10.10 11.94 5.31
N PRO A 410 -10.83 12.74 6.13
CA PRO A 410 -11.13 12.37 7.51
C PRO A 410 -12.02 11.12 7.58
N TYR A 411 -12.87 10.90 6.57
CA TYR A 411 -13.77 9.74 6.48
C TYR A 411 -13.03 8.41 6.28
N GLY A 412 -11.78 8.44 5.84
CA GLY A 412 -11.00 7.22 5.61
C GLY A 412 -10.36 6.65 6.87
N ILE A 413 -10.32 7.40 7.99
CA ILE A 413 -9.57 6.97 9.17
C ILE A 413 -10.25 5.78 9.83
N GLU A 414 -11.54 5.89 10.17
CA GLU A 414 -12.29 4.82 10.83
C GLU A 414 -12.31 3.53 9.99
N GLU A 415 -12.60 3.66 8.69
CA GLU A 415 -12.56 2.54 7.75
C GLU A 415 -11.16 1.93 7.64
N GLY A 416 -10.13 2.79 7.61
CA GLY A 416 -8.74 2.38 7.59
C GLY A 416 -8.32 1.59 8.83
N VAL A 417 -8.75 2.02 10.02
CA VAL A 417 -8.54 1.30 11.28
C VAL A 417 -9.24 -0.06 11.24
N ALA A 418 -10.51 -0.10 10.86
CA ALA A 418 -11.28 -1.34 10.79
C ALA A 418 -10.65 -2.36 9.82
N LEU A 419 -10.10 -1.89 8.69
CA LEU A 419 -9.38 -2.75 7.74
C LEU A 419 -8.05 -3.28 8.30
N VAL A 420 -7.30 -2.45 9.04
CA VAL A 420 -6.06 -2.86 9.69
C VAL A 420 -6.33 -3.89 10.79
N GLU A 421 -7.35 -3.69 11.61
CA GLU A 421 -7.76 -4.63 12.65
C GLU A 421 -8.24 -5.96 12.05
N ALA A 422 -9.05 -5.89 11.00
CA ALA A 422 -9.46 -7.09 10.27
C ALA A 422 -8.28 -7.83 9.64
N ALA A 423 -7.31 -7.10 9.07
CA ALA A 423 -6.10 -7.70 8.54
C ALA A 423 -5.29 -8.40 9.64
N LEU A 424 -5.17 -7.80 10.83
CA LEU A 424 -4.46 -8.39 11.96
C LEU A 424 -5.16 -9.68 12.43
N HIS A 425 -6.48 -9.67 12.54
CA HIS A 425 -7.25 -10.87 12.86
C HIS A 425 -7.10 -11.98 11.81
N ASP A 426 -7.10 -11.62 10.52
CA ASP A 426 -6.86 -12.57 9.43
C ASP A 426 -5.43 -13.15 9.52
N THR A 427 -4.43 -12.36 9.96
CA THR A 427 -3.07 -12.89 10.19
C THR A 427 -3.02 -13.89 11.34
N ASP A 428 -3.75 -13.66 12.43
CA ASP A 428 -3.83 -14.60 13.55
C ASP A 428 -4.48 -15.92 13.11
N THR A 429 -5.64 -15.82 12.45
CA THR A 429 -6.37 -16.97 11.91
C THR A 429 -5.49 -17.77 10.95
N PHE A 430 -4.78 -17.09 10.04
CA PHE A 430 -3.84 -17.76 9.14
C PHE A 430 -2.75 -18.51 9.90
N LEU A 431 -2.13 -17.90 10.92
CA LEU A 431 -1.00 -18.51 11.64
C LEU A 431 -1.43 -19.69 12.52
N GLU A 432 -2.68 -19.69 12.97
CA GLU A 432 -3.31 -20.80 13.69
C GLU A 432 -3.63 -21.97 12.75
N GLU A 433 -4.15 -21.69 11.56
CA GLU A 433 -4.59 -22.73 10.61
C GLU A 433 -3.50 -23.26 9.69
N ALA A 434 -2.54 -22.41 9.29
CA ALA A 434 -1.48 -22.77 8.36
C ALA A 434 -0.42 -23.64 9.04
N SER A 435 0.09 -24.60 8.27
CA SER A 435 1.21 -25.44 8.70
C SER A 435 2.44 -24.57 9.05
N PRO A 436 3.30 -25.03 9.98
CA PRO A 436 4.52 -24.29 10.33
C PRO A 436 5.42 -24.06 9.11
N ASP A 437 5.39 -24.98 8.15
CA ASP A 437 6.12 -24.97 6.88
C ASP A 437 5.39 -24.37 5.68
N ASN A 438 4.26 -23.70 5.92
CA ASN A 438 3.56 -23.01 4.86
C ASN A 438 4.41 -21.90 4.24
N LEU A 439 4.45 -21.89 2.91
CA LEU A 439 5.28 -20.99 2.10
C LEU A 439 4.97 -19.49 2.33
N TRP A 440 3.74 -19.18 2.75
CA TRP A 440 3.28 -17.82 2.98
C TRP A 440 3.35 -17.40 4.46
N ARG A 441 3.77 -18.30 5.36
CA ARG A 441 3.81 -18.02 6.80
C ARG A 441 4.72 -16.85 7.15
N LEU A 442 5.89 -16.76 6.52
CA LEU A 442 6.82 -15.64 6.73
C LEU A 442 6.21 -14.29 6.30
N LEU A 443 5.57 -14.24 5.12
CA LEU A 443 4.87 -13.04 4.67
C LEU A 443 3.81 -12.58 5.68
N ILE A 444 3.03 -13.54 6.21
CA ILE A 444 1.95 -13.23 7.15
C ILE A 444 2.49 -12.84 8.53
N LEU A 445 3.60 -13.44 8.97
CA LEU A 445 4.31 -12.99 10.18
C LEU A 445 4.82 -11.55 10.04
N ASP A 446 5.42 -11.21 8.89
CA ASP A 446 5.89 -9.85 8.63
C ASP A 446 4.72 -8.84 8.69
N TRP A 447 3.59 -9.17 8.06
CA TRP A 447 2.37 -8.36 8.16
C TRP A 447 1.87 -8.26 9.60
N LYS A 448 1.80 -9.37 10.34
CA LYS A 448 1.35 -9.37 11.74
C LYS A 448 2.21 -8.42 12.58
N ILE A 449 3.52 -8.47 12.44
CA ILE A 449 4.45 -7.58 13.15
C ILE A 449 4.19 -6.12 12.78
N ILE A 450 4.12 -5.80 11.48
CA ILE A 450 3.88 -4.43 11.00
C ILE A 450 2.52 -3.89 11.47
N LEU A 451 1.46 -4.71 11.39
CA LEU A 451 0.12 -4.35 11.83
C LEU A 451 0.04 -4.22 13.36
N THR A 452 0.80 -5.03 14.10
CA THR A 452 0.92 -4.92 15.56
C THR A 452 1.59 -3.60 15.95
N VAL A 453 2.69 -3.22 15.30
CA VAL A 453 3.31 -1.91 15.54
C VAL A 453 2.36 -0.77 15.16
N LEU A 454 1.62 -0.90 14.05
CA LEU A 454 0.65 0.11 13.63
C LEU A 454 -0.51 0.26 14.63
N THR A 455 -1.01 -0.82 15.22
CA THR A 455 -2.18 -0.79 16.12
C THR A 455 -1.78 -0.50 17.56
N LYS A 456 -0.73 -1.16 18.05
CA LYS A 456 -0.28 -1.14 19.46
C LYS A 456 1.01 -0.36 19.71
N GLY A 457 1.54 0.36 18.73
CA GLY A 457 2.83 1.07 18.83
C GLY A 457 3.15 1.77 20.17
N PRO A 458 2.20 2.53 20.77
CA PRO A 458 2.41 3.19 22.06
C PRO A 458 2.59 2.21 23.24
N GLU A 459 2.02 1.00 23.15
CA GLU A 459 1.95 -0.01 24.21
C GLU A 459 3.17 -0.96 24.22
N LEU A 460 3.89 -1.07 23.10
CA LEU A 460 5.00 -2.03 22.95
C LEU A 460 6.24 -1.61 23.75
N SER A 461 7.10 -2.53 24.18
CA SER A 461 8.40 -2.15 24.79
C SER A 461 9.36 -1.48 23.80
N HIS A 462 10.36 -0.72 24.28
CA HIS A 462 11.33 -0.04 23.41
C HIS A 462 12.17 -1.00 22.55
N GLU A 463 12.43 -2.20 23.08
CA GLU A 463 13.24 -3.23 22.43
C GLU A 463 12.40 -4.13 21.51
N LEU A 464 11.06 -3.97 21.54
CA LEU A 464 10.12 -4.82 20.80
C LEU A 464 10.33 -6.32 21.08
N SER A 465 10.82 -6.64 22.30
CA SER A 465 11.10 -8.02 22.74
C SER A 465 9.87 -8.93 22.67
N GLU A 466 8.67 -8.35 22.70
CA GLU A 466 7.41 -9.07 22.53
C GLU A 466 7.18 -9.56 21.08
N LEU A 467 8.01 -9.15 20.12
CA LEU A 467 7.91 -9.45 18.70
C LEU A 467 9.04 -10.36 18.17
N GLU A 468 9.88 -10.92 19.05
CA GLU A 468 10.89 -11.91 18.65
C GLU A 468 10.21 -13.21 18.21
N PHE A 469 10.10 -13.42 16.89
CA PHE A 469 9.58 -14.64 16.30
C PHE A 469 10.53 -15.28 15.28
N ILE A 470 10.44 -16.60 15.30
CA ILE A 470 11.35 -17.63 14.83
C ILE A 470 11.67 -17.55 13.31
N GLU A 471 12.93 -17.22 12.98
CA GLU A 471 13.58 -17.54 11.71
C GLU A 471 13.89 -19.04 11.67
N PHE A 472 13.22 -19.80 10.81
CA PHE A 472 13.34 -21.25 10.88
C PHE A 472 13.13 -22.01 9.59
N ILE A 473 12.56 -21.37 8.59
CA ILE A 473 12.34 -22.02 7.31
C ILE A 473 13.17 -21.22 6.34
N GLY A 474 14.37 -21.74 6.06
CA GLY A 474 15.40 -21.16 5.20
C GLY A 474 14.99 -21.05 3.72
N TYR A 475 13.72 -20.71 3.48
CA TYR A 475 13.12 -20.41 2.20
C TYR A 475 12.77 -18.92 2.16
N ASP A 476 13.49 -18.19 1.31
CA ASP A 476 13.26 -16.76 1.02
C ASP A 476 12.05 -16.59 0.09
N ILE A 477 10.83 -16.77 0.63
CA ILE A 477 9.56 -16.67 -0.13
C ILE A 477 8.84 -15.35 0.14
N ALA A 478 9.12 -14.70 1.27
CA ALA A 478 8.54 -13.40 1.59
C ALA A 478 8.98 -12.36 0.54
N PRO A 479 8.13 -11.38 0.18
CA PRO A 479 8.58 -10.23 -0.59
C PRO A 479 9.71 -9.60 0.21
N ARG A 480 10.94 -9.67 -0.33
CA ARG A 480 12.16 -9.16 0.32
C ARG A 480 11.99 -7.75 0.88
N GLN A 481 11.14 -6.94 0.26
CA GLN A 481 10.82 -5.60 0.75
C GLN A 481 10.08 -5.59 2.10
N LEU A 482 9.07 -6.43 2.31
CA LEU A 482 8.30 -6.44 3.56
C LEU A 482 9.13 -6.99 4.72
N ASN A 483 9.85 -8.08 4.46
CA ASN A 483 10.79 -8.68 5.40
C ASN A 483 11.90 -7.69 5.78
N ALA A 484 12.57 -7.08 4.81
CA ALA A 484 13.59 -6.07 5.08
C ALA A 484 13.01 -4.82 5.77
N ALA A 485 11.74 -4.48 5.53
CA ALA A 485 11.08 -3.38 6.22
C ALA A 485 10.82 -3.70 7.69
N ARG A 486 10.39 -4.93 7.98
CA ARG A 486 10.28 -5.45 9.35
C ARG A 486 11.65 -5.38 10.03
N ASP A 487 12.69 -5.93 9.42
CA ASP A 487 14.03 -5.96 10.01
C ASP A 487 14.58 -4.55 10.24
N LEU A 488 14.34 -3.64 9.30
CA LEU A 488 14.71 -2.23 9.44
C LEU A 488 13.97 -1.55 10.60
N LEU A 489 12.67 -1.82 10.74
CA LEU A 489 11.84 -1.31 11.83
C LEU A 489 12.32 -1.82 13.20
N LEU A 490 12.61 -3.12 13.30
CA LEU A 490 13.08 -3.75 14.54
C LEU A 490 14.50 -3.29 14.90
N SER A 491 15.44 -3.36 13.96
CA SER A 491 16.85 -2.99 14.19
C SER A 491 17.07 -1.51 14.48
N SER A 492 16.19 -0.63 14.00
CA SER A 492 16.30 0.82 14.20
C SER A 492 15.41 1.35 15.33
N SER A 493 14.68 0.48 16.04
CA SER A 493 13.74 0.86 17.10
C SER A 493 14.45 1.56 18.26
N THR A 494 15.49 0.92 18.81
CA THR A 494 16.27 1.42 19.94
C THR A 494 16.97 2.74 19.61
N SER A 495 17.66 2.83 18.48
CA SER A 495 18.39 4.05 18.08
C SER A 495 17.43 5.20 17.75
N GLY A 496 16.31 4.90 17.07
CA GLY A 496 15.25 5.86 16.82
C GLY A 496 14.66 6.44 18.10
N TYR A 497 14.40 5.60 19.09
CA TYR A 497 13.91 6.02 20.40
C TYR A 497 14.91 6.91 21.13
N GLN A 498 16.16 6.46 21.25
CA GLN A 498 17.22 7.22 21.95
C GLN A 498 17.39 8.63 21.39
N GLU A 499 17.25 8.79 20.07
CA GLU A 499 17.42 10.09 19.42
C GLU A 499 16.13 10.94 19.42
N TRP A 500 14.97 10.35 19.13
CA TRP A 500 13.76 11.11 18.75
C TRP A 500 12.59 11.03 19.73
N ASP A 501 12.68 10.24 20.81
CA ASP A 501 11.58 10.06 21.79
C ASP A 501 11.03 11.40 22.32
N HIS A 502 11.92 12.35 22.64
CA HIS A 502 11.52 13.67 23.12
C HIS A 502 10.65 14.45 22.11
N VAL A 503 10.86 14.24 20.81
CA VAL A 503 10.04 14.85 19.74
C VAL A 503 8.71 14.13 19.62
N VAL A 504 8.69 12.81 19.74
CA VAL A 504 7.46 11.99 19.73
C VAL A 504 6.55 12.34 20.91
N LYS A 505 7.08 12.41 22.12
CA LYS A 505 6.34 12.82 23.33
C LYS A 505 5.72 14.21 23.16
N ARG A 506 6.49 15.16 22.66
CA ARG A 506 5.99 16.52 22.38
C ARG A 506 4.88 16.52 21.32
N TYR A 507 5.03 15.73 20.26
CA TYR A 507 4.00 15.57 19.26
C TYR A 507 2.69 15.04 19.86
N ASP A 508 2.79 13.99 20.68
CA ASP A 508 1.63 13.39 21.35
C ASP A 508 0.95 14.35 22.35
N GLU A 509 1.72 15.18 23.05
CA GLU A 509 1.19 16.24 23.93
C GLU A 509 0.41 17.29 23.13
N PHE A 510 0.94 17.72 21.97
CA PHE A 510 0.24 18.64 21.09
C PHE A 510 -1.04 18.02 20.51
N ASP A 511 -0.96 16.79 19.99
CA ASP A 511 -2.11 16.06 19.42
C ASP A 511 -3.22 15.89 20.47
N ARG A 512 -2.85 15.49 21.71
CA ARG A 512 -3.80 15.38 22.84
C ARG A 512 -4.44 16.72 23.18
N SER A 513 -3.64 17.79 23.24
CA SER A 513 -4.15 19.12 23.54
C SER A 513 -5.18 19.56 22.49
N LEU A 514 -4.84 19.40 21.20
CA LEU A 514 -5.73 19.75 20.09
C LEU A 514 -7.07 18.99 20.13
N ARG A 515 -7.05 17.69 20.44
CA ARG A 515 -8.29 16.88 20.60
C ARG A 515 -9.13 17.35 21.79
N THR A 516 -8.50 17.68 22.91
CA THR A 516 -9.20 18.14 24.12
C THR A 516 -9.90 19.49 23.90
N TYR A 517 -9.23 20.43 23.21
CA TYR A 517 -9.82 21.72 22.87
C TYR A 517 -10.99 21.61 21.90
N ALA A 518 -10.98 20.63 20.99
CA ALA A 518 -12.05 20.46 20.01
C ALA A 518 -13.37 19.95 20.62
N GLN A 519 -13.32 19.33 21.80
CA GLN A 519 -14.50 18.80 22.52
C GLN A 519 -15.19 19.83 23.44
N SER A 520 -14.64 21.05 23.60
CA SER A 520 -15.26 22.12 24.39
C SER A 520 -16.01 23.14 23.51
N PRO A 521 -17.19 23.66 23.91
CA PRO A 521 -17.79 24.82 23.26
C PRO A 521 -16.90 26.04 23.54
N VAL A 522 -16.17 26.48 22.52
CA VAL A 522 -15.06 27.44 22.63
C VAL A 522 -15.56 28.85 23.01
N PRO A 523 -15.04 29.47 24.08
CA PRO A 523 -14.88 30.92 24.16
C PRO A 523 -13.64 31.32 23.35
N ASP A 524 -13.78 32.34 22.49
CA ASP A 524 -12.84 32.89 21.48
C ASP A 524 -11.41 33.24 21.95
N LEU A 525 -10.65 32.31 22.55
CA LEU A 525 -9.31 32.59 23.06
C LEU A 525 -8.35 31.43 22.75
N TRP A 526 -7.83 31.41 21.50
CA TRP A 526 -6.38 31.34 21.20
C TRP A 526 -6.03 31.23 19.68
N PHE A 527 -6.46 32.17 18.82
CA PHE A 527 -5.99 32.18 17.41
C PHE A 527 -5.62 33.56 16.83
N THR A 528 -5.42 34.58 17.66
CA THR A 528 -5.05 35.92 17.17
C THR A 528 -3.65 36.33 17.61
N GLN A 529 -2.73 36.33 16.63
CA GLN A 529 -1.88 37.47 16.23
C GLN A 529 -0.52 37.00 15.70
N ILE A 530 -0.49 36.58 14.44
CA ILE A 530 0.67 36.85 13.58
C ILE A 530 0.22 37.99 12.67
N GLY A 531 0.91 39.13 12.80
CA GLY A 531 0.38 40.46 12.51
C GLY A 531 -0.26 40.66 11.13
N SER A 532 -1.43 41.31 11.15
CA SER A 532 -1.94 42.22 10.11
C SER A 532 -2.16 41.66 8.68
N CYS A 533 -2.18 40.34 8.49
CA CYS A 533 -2.76 39.71 7.30
C CYS A 533 -3.42 38.42 7.78
N ASN A 534 -4.76 38.39 7.90
CA ASN A 534 -5.50 37.19 8.30
C ASN A 534 -5.33 36.08 7.26
N VAL A 535 -4.28 35.29 7.38
CA VAL A 535 -4.18 33.96 6.80
C VAL A 535 -4.30 33.01 7.97
N GLU A 536 -5.53 32.57 8.23
CA GLU A 536 -5.77 31.43 9.11
C GLU A 536 -5.15 30.20 8.46
N TYR A 537 -3.96 29.85 8.91
CA TYR A 537 -3.44 28.52 8.70
C TYR A 537 -4.20 27.60 9.67
N MET A 538 -5.29 27.00 9.19
CA MET A 538 -5.87 25.84 9.87
C MET A 538 -5.07 24.61 9.45
N PRO A 539 -4.40 23.91 10.39
CA PRO A 539 -4.02 22.52 10.16
C PRO A 539 -5.30 21.80 9.74
N GLN A 540 -5.24 20.93 8.72
CA GLN A 540 -6.39 20.08 8.38
C GLN A 540 -6.77 19.31 9.65
N ARG A 541 -7.85 19.74 10.31
CA ARG A 541 -8.39 19.09 11.49
C ARG A 541 -9.07 17.81 11.03
N ASP A 542 -8.65 16.68 11.57
CA ASP A 542 -9.50 15.50 11.68
C ASP A 542 -10.37 15.72 12.92
N ASP A 543 -11.48 16.46 12.79
CA ASP A 543 -12.55 16.37 13.80
C ASP A 543 -13.94 16.60 13.22
N HIS A 544 -14.84 15.77 13.75
CA HIS A 544 -16.26 15.78 13.50
C HIS A 544 -16.84 17.11 14.02
N THR A 545 -17.77 17.68 13.25
CA THR A 545 -18.53 18.90 13.57
C THR A 545 -17.77 20.23 13.55
N PHE A 546 -17.31 20.65 12.36
CA PHE A 546 -17.00 22.06 12.11
C PHE A 546 -18.26 22.86 11.74
N ARG A 547 -18.72 23.72 12.66
CA ARG A 547 -19.40 24.98 12.30
C ARG A 547 -18.41 26.12 12.42
N LEU A 548 -17.59 26.31 11.39
CA LEU A 548 -17.33 27.67 10.93
C LEU A 548 -18.58 28.05 10.17
N HIS A 549 -19.10 29.27 10.28
CA HIS A 549 -20.01 29.79 9.26
C HIS A 549 -19.19 29.96 7.98
N PRO A 550 -19.27 29.02 7.01
CA PRO A 550 -18.68 29.27 5.72
C PRO A 550 -19.70 30.20 5.06
N SER A 551 -19.28 31.30 4.45
CA SER A 551 -19.95 31.63 3.21
C SER A 551 -19.81 30.37 2.34
N GLU A 552 -20.87 29.58 2.21
CA GLU A 552 -20.89 28.25 1.57
C GLU A 552 -20.34 28.37 0.16
N MET A 553 -19.02 28.27 0.02
CA MET A 553 -18.38 28.20 -1.29
C MET A 553 -18.74 26.84 -1.86
N TYR A 554 -19.54 26.84 -2.91
CA TYR A 554 -19.90 25.65 -3.65
C TYR A 554 -18.63 24.85 -4.02
N LYS A 555 -18.71 23.52 -3.98
CA LYS A 555 -17.62 22.59 -4.35
C LYS A 555 -17.91 21.97 -5.71
N CYS A 556 -16.86 21.80 -6.52
CA CYS A 556 -16.99 21.12 -7.82
C CYS A 556 -17.41 19.67 -7.65
N SER A 557 -18.47 19.25 -8.34
CA SER A 557 -19.05 17.91 -8.26
C SER A 557 -18.13 16.79 -8.74
N TRP A 558 -17.04 17.12 -9.45
CA TRP A 558 -16.05 16.13 -9.90
C TRP A 558 -14.82 16.08 -9.00
N CYS A 559 -14.12 17.21 -8.86
CA CYS A 559 -12.81 17.24 -8.20
C CYS A 559 -12.89 17.66 -6.73
N ASN A 560 -14.09 17.95 -6.22
CA ASN A 560 -14.41 18.38 -4.85
C ASN A 560 -13.66 19.63 -4.36
N LYS A 561 -13.02 20.37 -5.27
CA LYS A 561 -12.34 21.62 -4.92
C LYS A 561 -13.37 22.76 -4.72
N PRO A 562 -13.25 23.57 -3.67
CA PRO A 562 -14.10 24.74 -3.46
C PRO A 562 -13.81 25.80 -4.53
N SER A 563 -14.86 26.47 -5.03
CA SER A 563 -14.72 27.63 -5.91
C SER A 563 -15.93 28.55 -5.81
N SER A 564 -15.68 29.85 -5.88
CA SER A 564 -16.72 30.89 -5.97
C SER A 564 -17.34 31.00 -7.37
N VAL A 565 -16.65 30.47 -8.39
CA VAL A 565 -17.03 30.59 -9.80
C VAL A 565 -17.21 29.19 -10.39
N LEU A 566 -18.18 28.45 -9.87
CA LEU A 566 -18.55 27.18 -10.47
C LEU A 566 -19.60 27.37 -11.58
N ARG A 567 -19.40 26.65 -12.67
CA ARG A 567 -20.36 26.57 -13.77
C ARG A 567 -21.37 25.48 -13.45
N LYS A 568 -22.65 25.85 -13.36
CA LYS A 568 -23.74 24.87 -13.30
C LYS A 568 -23.79 24.06 -14.59
N CYS A 569 -24.15 22.79 -14.49
CA CYS A 569 -24.44 21.95 -15.65
C CYS A 569 -25.51 22.62 -16.51
N GLY A 570 -25.22 22.92 -17.78
CA GLY A 570 -26.15 23.62 -18.65
C GLY A 570 -27.47 22.89 -18.92
N ARG A 571 -27.58 21.60 -18.55
CA ARG A 571 -28.79 20.79 -18.71
C ARG A 571 -29.63 20.69 -17.43
N CYS A 572 -29.05 20.27 -16.31
CA CYS A 572 -29.79 20.03 -15.07
C CYS A 572 -29.68 21.17 -14.05
N GLY A 573 -28.65 22.02 -14.14
CA GLY A 573 -28.38 23.08 -13.16
C GLY A 573 -27.95 22.62 -11.75
N GLN A 574 -28.08 21.32 -11.44
CA GLN A 574 -27.89 20.75 -10.10
C GLN A 574 -26.42 20.49 -9.74
N THR A 575 -25.60 20.08 -10.71
CA THR A 575 -24.16 19.86 -10.51
C THR A 575 -23.37 21.07 -10.96
N VAL A 576 -22.22 21.28 -10.34
CA VAL A 576 -21.40 22.49 -10.47
C VAL A 576 -19.95 22.11 -10.73
N TYR A 577 -19.28 22.78 -11.68
CA TYR A 577 -17.94 22.41 -12.16
C TYR A 577 -16.98 23.59 -12.19
N CYS A 578 -15.70 23.35 -11.85
CA CYS A 578 -14.66 24.37 -12.00
C CYS A 578 -14.48 24.81 -13.46
N ASN A 579 -14.58 23.86 -14.40
CA ASN A 579 -14.41 24.07 -15.84
C ASN A 579 -15.02 22.93 -16.65
N SER A 580 -15.02 23.09 -17.98
CA SER A 580 -15.53 22.10 -18.93
C SER A 580 -14.76 20.77 -18.94
N ASN A 581 -13.53 20.73 -18.44
CA ASN A 581 -12.78 19.48 -18.31
C ASN A 581 -13.31 18.62 -17.15
N CYS A 582 -13.53 19.22 -15.98
CA CYS A 582 -14.16 18.54 -14.85
C CYS A 582 -15.58 18.03 -15.19
N GLN A 583 -16.32 18.79 -16.00
CA GLN A 583 -17.63 18.35 -16.50
C GLN A 583 -17.51 17.12 -17.41
N ARG A 584 -16.54 17.09 -18.34
CA ARG A 584 -16.30 15.93 -19.21
C ARG A 584 -15.91 14.68 -18.43
N LEU A 585 -15.00 14.83 -17.47
CA LEU A 585 -14.53 13.71 -16.64
C LEU A 585 -15.64 13.15 -15.75
N HIS A 586 -16.54 13.99 -15.24
CA HIS A 586 -17.72 13.55 -14.48
C HIS A 586 -18.87 13.08 -15.36
N TRP A 587 -18.80 13.27 -16.69
CA TRP A 587 -19.96 13.08 -17.55
C TRP A 587 -20.45 11.63 -17.55
N ASP A 588 -19.54 10.66 -17.55
CA ASP A 588 -19.90 9.25 -17.64
C ASP A 588 -20.75 8.78 -16.44
N THR A 589 -20.45 9.29 -15.24
CA THR A 589 -21.23 9.00 -14.03
C THR A 589 -22.45 9.93 -13.89
N HIS A 590 -22.30 11.22 -14.22
CA HIS A 590 -23.38 12.20 -14.08
C HIS A 590 -24.50 12.04 -15.09
N LYS A 591 -24.20 11.56 -16.31
CA LYS A 591 -25.16 11.50 -17.43
C LYS A 591 -26.42 10.73 -17.06
N ALA A 592 -26.31 9.65 -16.30
CA ALA A 592 -27.45 8.86 -15.83
C ALA A 592 -28.41 9.66 -14.91
N ALA A 593 -27.86 10.59 -14.11
CA ALA A 593 -28.63 11.44 -13.20
C ALA A 593 -28.99 12.83 -13.78
N CYS A 594 -28.56 13.14 -15.01
CA CYS A 594 -28.71 14.47 -15.62
C CYS A 594 -30.09 14.68 -16.26
N VAL A 595 -31.13 14.88 -15.44
CA VAL A 595 -32.51 15.17 -15.87
C VAL A 595 -32.72 16.69 -16.02
N ARG A 596 -33.56 17.15 -16.96
CA ARG A 596 -33.87 18.59 -17.11
C ARG A 596 -34.50 19.10 -15.80
N GLY A 597 -33.90 20.13 -15.20
CA GLY A 597 -34.60 20.92 -14.19
C GLY A 597 -35.74 21.64 -14.91
N LEU A 598 -36.97 21.38 -14.49
CA LEU A 598 -38.15 22.15 -14.91
C LEU A 598 -38.01 23.60 -14.42
#